data_AF-A0A161MJS8-F1
#
_entry.id   AF-A0A161MJS8-F1
#
_cell.length_a   1.000
_cell.length_b   1.000
_cell.length_c   1.000
_cell.angle_alpha   90.00
_cell.angle_beta   90.00
_cell.angle_gamma   90.00
#
_symmetry.space_group_name_H-M   'P 1'
#
loop_
_entity.id
_entity.type
_entity.pdbx_description
1 polymer ?
#
loop_
_entity_poly.entity_id
_entity_poly.type
_entity_poly.pdbx_seq_one_letter_code
_entity_poly.pdbx_strand_id
1 'polypeptide(L)'
;LKNRHEASLKHLLKEVPEQGIKFQLEAFMDSLADDIKGKAEEIKQKETEIAAMEAEKKHLSEKLKNAKQGLEADEFAITQACNGRDYDEYLEELGNKVQELQDQKGTLSSSEYMFRRYVQKLQKQDPCCPLCHRGFQQEEEITKLISELTLKVREVPSKLRTNR
;
A
#
# COMPACT_ATOMS: atom_id res chain seq x y z
N LEU A 1 32.30 70.10 -36.69
CA LEU A 1 31.48 69.27 -35.78
C LEU A 1 31.03 67.98 -36.46
N LYS A 2 30.38 68.02 -37.64
CA LYS A 2 29.93 66.83 -38.40
C LYS A 2 31.07 65.81 -38.69
N ASN A 3 32.19 66.24 -39.30
CA ASN A 3 33.35 65.36 -39.58
C ASN A 3 34.06 64.81 -38.33
N ARG A 4 33.97 65.50 -37.17
CA ARG A 4 34.67 65.08 -35.94
C ARG A 4 33.95 63.92 -35.23
N HIS A 5 32.64 63.80 -35.44
CA HIS A 5 31.79 62.77 -34.82
C HIS A 5 31.15 61.86 -35.86
N GLU A 6 31.61 61.90 -37.11
CA GLU A 6 31.00 61.19 -38.23
C GLU A 6 31.01 59.68 -38.04
N ALA A 7 32.11 59.11 -37.53
CA ALA A 7 32.20 57.68 -37.24
C ALA A 7 31.17 57.24 -36.18
N SER A 8 30.99 58.04 -35.12
CA SER A 8 30.00 57.76 -34.06
C SER A 8 28.57 57.92 -34.56
N LEU A 9 28.31 58.94 -35.39
CA LEU A 9 26.99 59.15 -36.00
C LEU A 9 26.65 58.05 -37.02
N LYS A 10 27.63 57.60 -37.83
CA LYS A 10 27.48 56.43 -38.71
C LYS A 10 27.25 55.15 -37.93
N HIS A 11 27.90 54.96 -36.78
CA HIS A 11 27.66 53.80 -35.93
C HIS A 11 26.24 53.77 -35.36
N LEU A 12 25.71 54.91 -34.92
CA LEU A 12 24.38 55.00 -34.31
C LEU A 12 23.24 55.01 -35.35
N LEU A 13 23.37 55.81 -36.41
CA LEU A 13 22.32 56.04 -37.40
C LEU A 13 22.50 55.22 -38.70
N LYS A 14 23.58 54.45 -38.82
CA LYS A 14 24.03 53.72 -40.04
C LYS A 14 24.48 54.65 -41.18
N GLU A 15 23.79 55.77 -41.41
CA GLU A 15 24.17 56.83 -42.36
C GLU A 15 23.97 58.22 -41.75
N VAL A 16 24.78 59.21 -42.16
CA VAL A 16 24.69 60.58 -41.61
C VAL A 16 23.88 61.45 -42.56
N PRO A 17 22.63 61.81 -42.22
CA PRO A 17 21.78 62.57 -43.12
C PRO A 17 22.31 64.00 -43.33
N GLU A 18 22.04 64.58 -44.49
CA GLU A 18 22.47 65.93 -44.83
C GLU A 18 21.75 67.01 -44.01
N GLN A 19 20.48 66.77 -43.65
CA GLN A 19 19.62 67.62 -42.82
C GLN A 19 18.81 66.76 -41.83
N GLY A 20 18.29 67.36 -40.75
CA GLY A 20 17.39 66.64 -39.82
C GLY A 20 18.05 65.62 -38.88
N ILE A 21 19.38 65.64 -38.72
CA ILE A 21 20.15 64.73 -37.83
C ILE A 21 19.55 64.65 -36.42
N LYS A 22 19.11 65.79 -35.87
CA LYS A 22 18.49 65.85 -34.54
C LYS A 22 17.26 64.94 -34.42
N PHE A 23 16.34 65.02 -35.40
CA PHE A 23 15.11 64.24 -35.40
C PHE A 23 15.38 62.74 -35.56
N GLN A 24 16.36 62.36 -36.40
CA GLN A 24 16.75 60.95 -36.53
C GLN A 24 17.42 60.40 -35.27
N LEU A 25 18.22 61.23 -34.59
CA LEU A 25 18.83 60.85 -33.31
C LEU A 25 17.77 60.69 -32.22
N GLU A 26 16.80 61.62 -32.14
CA GLU A 26 15.66 61.55 -31.22
C GLU A 26 14.83 60.28 -31.48
N ALA A 27 14.46 60.01 -32.73
CA ALA A 27 13.72 58.80 -33.10
C ALA A 27 14.49 57.50 -32.79
N PHE A 28 15.82 57.49 -32.97
CA PHE A 28 16.65 56.34 -32.61
C PHE A 28 16.75 56.16 -31.09
N MET A 29 16.87 57.26 -30.34
CA MET A 29 16.84 57.23 -28.88
C MET A 29 15.50 56.72 -28.35
N ASP A 30 14.39 57.15 -28.94
CA ASP A 30 13.05 56.68 -28.60
C ASP A 30 12.89 55.19 -28.89
N SER A 31 13.36 54.73 -30.06
CA SER A 31 13.37 53.31 -30.43
C SER A 31 14.18 52.46 -29.44
N LEU A 32 15.36 52.93 -29.03
CA LEU A 32 16.18 52.22 -28.05
C LEU A 32 15.51 52.22 -26.66
N ALA A 33 14.85 53.31 -26.27
CA ALA A 33 14.11 53.38 -25.01
C ALA A 33 12.94 52.39 -24.99
N ASP A 34 12.21 52.27 -26.10
CA ASP A 34 11.15 51.29 -26.27
C ASP A 34 11.68 49.85 -26.26
N ASP A 35 12.80 49.59 -26.92
CA ASP A 35 13.46 48.27 -26.90
C ASP A 35 13.91 47.89 -25.48
N ILE A 36 14.53 48.83 -24.74
CA ILE A 36 14.94 48.62 -23.35
C ILE A 36 13.72 48.30 -22.48
N LYS A 37 12.62 49.04 -22.67
CA LYS A 37 11.38 48.82 -21.93
C LYS A 37 10.75 47.47 -22.26
N GLY A 38 10.73 47.08 -23.53
CA GLY A 38 10.25 45.78 -23.98
C GLY A 38 11.06 44.63 -23.37
N LYS A 39 12.39 44.73 -23.41
CA LYS A 39 13.28 43.74 -22.81
C LYS A 39 13.16 43.67 -21.29
N ALA A 40 12.97 44.81 -20.61
CA ALA A 40 12.72 44.83 -19.17
C ALA A 40 11.44 44.09 -18.79
N GLU A 41 10.37 44.24 -19.58
CA GLU A 41 9.12 43.52 -19.35
C GLU A 41 9.26 42.01 -19.65
N GLU A 42 9.98 41.63 -20.72
CA GLU A 42 10.31 40.23 -21.01
C GLU A 42 11.10 39.58 -19.86
N ILE A 43 12.09 40.28 -19.30
CA ILE A 43 12.87 39.80 -18.15
C ILE A 43 11.96 39.55 -16.96
N LYS A 44 11.09 40.51 -16.63
CA LYS A 44 10.16 40.40 -15.50
C LYS A 44 9.18 39.23 -15.67
N GLN A 45 8.69 39.00 -16.89
CA GLN A 45 7.85 37.84 -17.19
C GLN A 45 8.61 36.53 -16.95
N LYS A 46 9.85 36.43 -17.44
CA LYS A 46 10.70 35.25 -17.25
C LYS A 46 11.05 35.01 -15.79
N GLU A 47 11.33 36.05 -15.01
CA GLU A 47 11.55 35.93 -13.56
C GLU A 47 10.32 35.38 -12.84
N THR A 48 9.13 35.82 -13.23
CA THR A 48 7.86 35.32 -12.66
C THR A 48 7.63 33.85 -13.02
N GLU A 49 7.89 33.46 -14.27
CA GLU A 49 7.81 32.06 -14.72
C GLU A 49 8.81 31.17 -13.95
N ILE A 50 10.05 31.64 -13.76
CA ILE A 50 11.07 30.92 -12.99
C ILE A 50 10.61 30.72 -11.56
N ALA A 51 10.13 31.77 -10.89
CA ALA A 51 9.64 31.68 -9.51
C ALA A 51 8.47 30.68 -9.38
N ALA A 52 7.55 30.67 -10.35
CA ALA A 52 6.45 29.71 -10.38
C ALA A 52 6.96 28.26 -10.54
N MET A 53 7.87 28.02 -11.48
CA MET A 53 8.46 26.70 -11.71
C MET A 53 9.29 26.21 -10.50
N GLU A 54 10.00 27.10 -9.81
CA GLU A 54 10.75 26.76 -8.60
C GLU A 54 9.82 26.36 -7.46
N ALA A 55 8.72 27.10 -7.27
CA ALA A 55 7.70 26.77 -6.28
C ALA A 55 7.05 25.41 -6.57
N GLU A 56 6.70 25.15 -7.84
CA GLU A 56 6.14 23.87 -8.28
C GLU A 56 7.13 22.72 -8.06
N LYS A 57 8.39 22.89 -8.47
CA LYS A 57 9.45 21.90 -8.24
C LYS A 57 9.60 21.56 -6.76
N LYS A 58 9.60 22.58 -5.88
CA LYS A 58 9.70 22.36 -4.43
C LYS A 58 8.50 21.56 -3.91
N HIS A 59 7.29 21.92 -4.31
CA HIS A 59 6.07 21.21 -3.92
C HIS A 59 6.06 19.75 -4.39
N LEU A 60 6.40 19.50 -5.65
CA LEU A 60 6.49 18.14 -6.20
C LEU A 60 7.57 17.32 -5.51
N SER A 61 8.73 17.93 -5.20
CA SER A 61 9.79 17.25 -4.48
C SER A 61 9.39 16.85 -3.07
N GLU A 62 8.62 17.68 -2.37
CA GLU A 62 8.13 17.37 -1.03
C GLU A 62 7.06 16.28 -1.06
N LYS A 63 6.12 16.34 -2.01
CA LYS A 63 5.16 15.26 -2.26
C LYS A 63 5.84 13.93 -2.56
N LEU A 64 6.85 13.93 -3.42
CA LEU A 64 7.61 12.73 -3.76
C LEU A 64 8.34 12.16 -2.54
N LYS A 65 8.93 13.02 -1.71
CA LYS A 65 9.58 12.60 -0.47
C LYS A 65 8.59 11.93 0.48
N ASN A 66 7.42 12.54 0.70
CA ASN A 66 6.40 12.00 1.58
C ASN A 66 5.84 10.67 1.05
N ALA A 67 5.61 10.57 -0.25
CA ALA A 67 5.15 9.33 -0.88
C ALA A 67 6.18 8.19 -0.73
N LYS A 68 7.47 8.47 -0.89
CA LYS A 68 8.53 7.48 -0.68
C LYS A 68 8.62 7.01 0.77
N GLN A 69 8.51 7.94 1.72
CA GLN A 69 8.50 7.59 3.15
C GLN A 69 7.28 6.75 3.53
N GLY A 70 6.10 7.06 2.97
CA GLY A 70 4.90 6.25 3.15
C GLY A 70 5.07 4.85 2.59
N LEU A 71 5.59 4.73 1.37
CA LEU A 71 5.85 3.43 0.74
C LEU A 71 6.80 2.56 1.57
N GLU A 72 7.91 3.13 2.03
CA GLU A 72 8.89 2.41 2.86
C GLU A 72 8.28 1.93 4.19
N ALA A 73 7.43 2.76 4.80
CA ALA A 73 6.72 2.39 6.02
C ALA A 73 5.71 1.26 5.79
N ASP A 74 4.96 1.31 4.68
CA ASP A 74 3.98 0.29 4.31
C ASP A 74 4.67 -1.04 3.96
N GLU A 75 5.76 -1.00 3.18
CA GLU A 75 6.58 -2.18 2.86
C GLU A 75 7.16 -2.83 4.12
N PHE A 76 7.65 -2.01 5.06
CA PHE A 76 8.13 -2.52 6.34
C PHE A 76 7.01 -3.16 7.16
N ALA A 77 5.82 -2.55 7.20
CA ALA A 77 4.67 -3.10 7.91
C ALA A 77 4.22 -4.45 7.33
N ILE A 78 4.18 -4.58 5.99
CA ILE A 78 3.88 -5.84 5.31
C ILE A 78 4.94 -6.89 5.65
N THR A 79 6.22 -6.52 5.55
CA THR A 79 7.34 -7.42 5.87
C THR A 79 7.26 -7.92 7.31
N GLN A 80 6.95 -7.05 8.27
CA GLN A 80 6.76 -7.44 9.67
C GLN A 80 5.57 -8.37 9.85
N ALA A 81 4.42 -8.06 9.23
CA ALA A 81 3.22 -8.88 9.32
C ALA A 81 3.43 -10.27 8.69
N CYS A 82 4.18 -10.35 7.60
CA CYS A 82 4.49 -11.59 6.89
C CYS A 82 5.74 -12.32 7.41
N ASN A 83 6.37 -11.83 8.48
CA ASN A 83 7.63 -12.37 9.01
C ASN A 83 8.75 -12.46 7.96
N GLY A 84 8.85 -11.46 7.09
CA GLY A 84 9.86 -11.38 6.04
C GLY A 84 9.58 -12.24 4.81
N ARG A 85 8.43 -12.92 4.75
CA ARG A 85 8.01 -13.70 3.58
C ARG A 85 7.22 -12.86 2.59
N ASP A 86 7.13 -13.37 1.37
CA ASP A 86 6.21 -12.83 0.37
C ASP A 86 4.77 -12.86 0.89
N TYR A 87 4.00 -11.83 0.55
CA TYR A 87 2.64 -11.66 1.05
C TYR A 87 1.71 -12.75 0.53
N ASP A 88 1.76 -13.06 -0.76
CA ASP A 88 0.85 -14.01 -1.39
C ASP A 88 1.16 -15.43 -0.90
N GLU A 89 2.46 -15.78 -0.85
CA GLU A 89 2.89 -17.07 -0.30
C GLU A 89 2.48 -17.24 1.17
N TYR A 90 2.68 -16.21 2.00
CA TYR A 90 2.32 -16.27 3.41
C TYR A 90 0.80 -16.35 3.63
N LEU A 91 0.02 -15.63 2.82
CA LEU A 91 -1.43 -15.67 2.86
C LEU A 91 -1.97 -17.05 2.49
N GLU A 92 -1.42 -17.68 1.44
CA GLU A 92 -1.78 -19.03 1.03
C GLU A 92 -1.46 -20.05 2.13
N GLU A 93 -0.26 -20.00 2.71
CA GLU A 93 0.15 -20.87 3.82
C GLU A 93 -0.78 -20.73 5.03
N LEU A 94 -1.08 -19.49 5.41
CA LEU A 94 -1.98 -19.21 6.53
C LEU A 94 -3.40 -19.70 6.25
N GLY A 95 -3.90 -19.50 5.03
CA GLY A 95 -5.20 -20.00 4.58
C GLY A 95 -5.29 -21.53 4.68
N ASN A 96 -4.28 -22.23 4.18
CA ASN A 96 -4.18 -23.69 4.28
C ASN A 96 -4.12 -24.15 5.74
N LYS A 97 -3.38 -23.43 6.59
CA LYS A 97 -3.28 -23.76 8.02
C LYS A 97 -4.61 -23.58 8.75
N VAL A 98 -5.33 -22.50 8.44
CA VAL A 98 -6.67 -22.25 9.00
C VAL A 98 -7.63 -23.36 8.58
N GLN A 99 -7.63 -23.75 7.30
CA GLN A 99 -8.47 -24.84 6.81
C GLN A 99 -8.17 -26.15 7.53
N GLU A 100 -6.89 -26.51 7.66
CA GLU A 100 -6.46 -27.71 8.40
C GLU A 100 -6.96 -27.71 9.85
N LEU A 101 -6.81 -26.58 10.55
CA LEU A 101 -7.26 -26.45 11.95
C LEU A 101 -8.79 -26.52 12.06
N GLN A 102 -9.52 -25.97 11.10
CA GLN A 102 -10.98 -26.08 11.04
C GLN A 102 -11.45 -27.52 10.83
N ASP A 103 -10.81 -28.25 9.92
CA ASP A 103 -11.13 -29.66 9.65
C ASP A 103 -10.82 -30.55 10.85
N GLN A 104 -9.68 -30.33 11.52
CA GLN A 104 -9.34 -31.02 12.76
C GLN A 104 -10.36 -30.72 13.87
N LYS A 105 -10.74 -29.44 14.03
CA LYS A 105 -11.78 -29.03 14.99
C LYS A 105 -13.12 -29.69 14.68
N GLY A 106 -13.53 -29.72 13.41
CA GLY A 106 -14.76 -30.37 12.97
C GLY A 106 -14.75 -31.88 13.26
N THR A 107 -13.64 -32.54 12.99
CA THR A 107 -13.44 -33.98 13.26
C THR A 107 -13.52 -34.29 14.76
N LEU A 108 -12.84 -33.50 15.60
CA LEU A 108 -12.87 -33.67 17.05
C LEU A 108 -14.27 -33.41 17.62
N SER A 109 -14.94 -32.34 17.19
CA SER A 109 -16.28 -31.97 17.67
C SER A 109 -17.34 -32.99 17.24
N SER A 110 -17.26 -33.50 16.01
CA SER A 110 -18.18 -34.55 15.53
C SER A 110 -17.95 -35.87 16.25
N SER A 111 -16.69 -36.24 16.52
CA SER A 111 -16.35 -37.42 17.31
C SER A 111 -16.89 -37.31 18.74
N GLU A 112 -16.73 -36.15 19.39
CA GLU A 112 -17.29 -35.88 20.72
C GLU A 112 -18.80 -36.06 20.75
N TYR A 113 -19.51 -35.48 19.77
CA TYR A 113 -20.95 -35.60 19.64
C TYR A 113 -21.39 -37.06 19.45
N MET A 114 -20.69 -37.80 18.58
CA MET A 114 -20.98 -39.22 18.33
C MET A 114 -20.78 -40.09 19.57
N PHE A 115 -19.65 -39.92 20.27
CA PHE A 115 -19.38 -40.65 21.51
C PHE A 115 -20.40 -40.36 22.60
N ARG A 116 -20.81 -39.09 22.78
CA ARG A 116 -21.91 -38.72 23.71
C ARG A 116 -23.21 -39.44 23.35
N ARG A 117 -23.56 -39.48 22.07
CA ARG A 117 -24.77 -40.16 21.60
C ARG A 117 -24.70 -41.68 21.81
N TYR A 118 -23.52 -42.28 21.65
CA TYR A 118 -23.31 -43.70 21.94
C TYR A 118 -23.45 -44.02 23.42
N VAL A 119 -22.84 -43.21 24.30
CA VAL A 119 -23.04 -43.33 25.75
C VAL A 119 -24.51 -43.27 26.12
N GLN A 120 -25.27 -42.30 25.57
CA GLN A 120 -26.72 -42.22 25.79
C GLN A 120 -27.50 -43.45 25.33
N LYS A 121 -27.10 -44.09 24.22
CA LYS A 121 -27.73 -45.33 23.74
C LYS A 121 -27.40 -46.52 24.63
N LEU A 122 -26.16 -46.62 25.12
CA LEU A 122 -25.70 -47.70 25.98
C LEU A 122 -26.28 -47.65 27.40
N GLN A 123 -26.77 -46.48 27.84
CA GLN A 123 -27.44 -46.30 29.13
C GLN A 123 -28.94 -46.67 29.12
N LYS A 124 -29.50 -47.08 27.98
CA LYS A 124 -30.90 -47.54 27.88
C LYS A 124 -31.06 -48.99 28.33
N GLN A 125 -32.31 -49.41 28.59
CA GLN A 125 -32.62 -50.82 28.83
C GLN A 125 -32.33 -51.66 27.58
N ASP A 126 -31.78 -52.86 27.80
CA ASP A 126 -31.35 -53.81 26.76
C ASP A 126 -30.46 -53.18 25.67
N PRO A 127 -29.29 -52.63 26.06
CA PRO A 127 -28.44 -51.92 25.11
C PRO A 127 -27.75 -52.90 24.16
N CYS A 128 -27.63 -52.49 22.89
CA CYS A 128 -26.82 -53.16 21.87
C CYS A 128 -25.72 -52.22 21.37
N CYS A 129 -24.72 -52.77 20.68
CA CYS A 129 -23.64 -51.98 20.10
C CYS A 129 -24.23 -50.96 19.10
N PRO A 130 -24.00 -49.65 19.28
CA PRO A 130 -24.62 -48.62 18.45
C PRO A 130 -24.09 -48.55 17.01
N LEU A 131 -23.02 -49.31 16.70
CA LEU A 131 -22.41 -49.41 15.38
C LEU A 131 -22.90 -50.65 14.62
N CYS A 132 -22.88 -51.82 15.25
CA CYS A 132 -23.18 -53.09 14.59
C CYS A 132 -24.47 -53.76 15.06
N HIS A 133 -25.16 -53.18 16.04
CA HIS A 133 -26.44 -53.63 16.60
C HIS A 133 -26.40 -55.03 17.25
N ARG A 134 -25.21 -55.57 17.53
CA ARG A 134 -25.04 -56.82 18.28
C ARG A 134 -25.31 -56.58 19.77
N GLY A 135 -25.99 -57.51 20.42
CA GLY A 135 -26.17 -57.50 21.88
C GLY A 135 -24.84 -57.74 22.61
N PHE A 136 -24.76 -57.27 23.85
CA PHE A 136 -23.64 -57.55 24.75
C PHE A 136 -23.90 -58.85 25.50
N GLN A 137 -22.85 -59.64 25.74
CA GLN A 137 -22.99 -60.91 26.47
C GLN A 137 -22.94 -60.71 27.98
N GLN A 138 -22.25 -59.66 28.43
CA GLN A 138 -22.05 -59.36 29.85
C GLN A 138 -22.25 -57.86 30.11
N GLU A 139 -22.85 -57.53 31.25
CA GLU A 139 -23.10 -56.13 31.63
C GLU A 139 -21.81 -55.33 31.88
N GLU A 140 -20.73 -56.02 32.25
CA GLU A 140 -19.39 -55.42 32.36
C GLU A 140 -18.86 -54.88 31.03
N GLU A 141 -19.21 -55.50 29.89
CA GLU A 141 -18.81 -55.02 28.56
C GLU A 141 -19.40 -53.63 28.28
N ILE A 142 -20.66 -53.44 28.67
CA ILE A 142 -21.37 -52.16 28.53
C ILE A 142 -20.69 -51.10 29.40
N THR A 143 -20.40 -51.43 30.65
CA THR A 143 -19.79 -50.50 31.63
C THR A 143 -18.38 -50.07 31.20
N LYS A 144 -17.56 -51.02 30.71
CA LYS A 144 -16.23 -50.75 30.15
C LYS A 144 -16.32 -49.84 28.93
N LEU A 145 -17.21 -50.15 27.98
CA LEU A 145 -17.39 -49.34 26.77
C LEU A 145 -17.87 -47.91 27.08
N ILE A 146 -18.82 -47.74 28.00
CA ILE A 146 -19.26 -46.41 28.45
C ILE A 146 -18.09 -45.63 29.04
N SER A 147 -17.27 -46.28 29.87
CA SER A 147 -16.11 -45.65 30.52
C SER A 147 -15.08 -45.17 29.50
N GLU A 148 -14.74 -46.03 28.53
CA GLU A 148 -13.81 -45.69 27.44
C GLU A 148 -14.33 -44.52 26.60
N LEU A 149 -15.60 -44.56 26.16
CA LEU A 149 -16.19 -43.48 25.36
C LEU A 149 -16.26 -42.16 26.14
N THR A 150 -16.56 -42.23 27.45
CA THR A 150 -16.61 -41.04 28.32
C THR A 150 -15.22 -40.43 28.51
N LEU A 151 -14.17 -41.26 28.64
CA LEU A 151 -12.78 -40.78 28.67
C LEU A 151 -12.42 -40.08 27.35
N LYS A 152 -12.77 -40.68 26.20
CA LYS A 152 -12.53 -40.06 24.89
C LYS A 152 -13.21 -38.71 24.73
N VAL A 153 -14.45 -38.56 25.22
CA VAL A 153 -15.16 -37.26 25.24
C VAL A 153 -14.44 -36.23 26.12
N ARG A 154 -13.93 -36.63 27.29
CA ARG A 154 -13.21 -35.73 28.22
C ARG A 154 -11.87 -35.23 27.66
N GLU A 155 -11.24 -35.99 26.77
CA GLU A 155 -9.99 -35.60 26.09
C GLU A 155 -10.19 -34.59 24.95
N VAL A 156 -11.40 -34.44 24.40
CA VAL A 156 -11.63 -33.54 23.25
C VAL A 156 -11.35 -32.07 23.59
N PRO A 157 -11.83 -31.51 24.72
CA PRO A 157 -11.55 -30.12 25.08
C PRO A 157 -10.08 -29.81 25.34
N SER A 158 -9.26 -30.80 25.74
CA SER A 158 -7.81 -30.59 25.86
C SER A 158 -7.15 -30.61 24.49
N LYS A 159 -7.48 -31.58 23.63
CA LYS A 159 -6.98 -31.65 22.24
C LYS A 159 -7.32 -30.40 21.42
N LEU A 160 -8.53 -29.87 21.57
CA LEU A 160 -8.95 -28.63 20.92
C LEU A 160 -8.18 -27.39 21.40
N ARG A 161 -7.71 -27.36 22.66
CA ARG A 161 -6.91 -26.26 23.19
C ARG A 161 -5.45 -26.31 22.74
N THR A 162 -4.93 -27.51 22.48
CA THR A 162 -3.56 -27.73 22.00
C THR A 162 -3.41 -27.48 20.49
N ASN A 163 -4.51 -27.52 19.72
CA ASN A 163 -4.58 -27.10 18.31
C ASN A 163 -4.53 -25.56 18.17
N ARG A 164 -3.57 -24.92 18.83
CA ARG A 164 -3.37 -23.47 18.84
C ARG A 164 -2.32 -23.06 17.82
#